data_AF-A0A1G0I611-F1
#
_entry.id   AF-A0A1G0I611-F1
#
_cell.length_a   1.000
_cell.length_b   1.000
_cell.length_c   1.000
_cell.angle_alpha   90.00
_cell.angle_beta   90.00
_cell.angle_gamma   90.00
#
_symmetry.space_group_name_H-M   'P 1'
#
loop_
_entity.id
_entity.type
_entity.pdbx_description
1 polymer ?
#
loop_
_entity_poly.entity_id
_entity_poly.type
_entity_poly.pdbx_seq_one_letter_code
_entity_poly.pdbx_strand_id
1 'polypeptide(L)'
;MPRLQKEPSPAQVAAREAGAARLRAVNEKRTQPVRSRRLDTDTMDHKVGQDHPRDMPAEGPARLDPPLVQPVDQPLNLEKAELLKFMEDVLIVNIHDSTNPTDDPTPMVWNDGVSMLLIRGKEQPVKRKFVEILARMKRVTFTQERLPNNEGYRNVPHSALLVPFAVVSDPNVRGGAWLKAILAEG
;
A
#
# COMPACT_ATOMS: atom_id res chain seq x y z
N MET A 1 45.18 -50.39 42.14
CA MET A 1 43.94 -50.07 42.89
C MET A 1 43.13 -49.08 42.07
N PRO A 2 42.04 -49.49 41.39
CA PRO A 2 41.20 -48.55 40.66
C PRO A 2 40.22 -47.85 41.63
N ARG A 3 40.12 -46.53 41.52
CA ARG A 3 39.30 -45.65 42.35
C ARG A 3 37.83 -45.79 41.90
N LEU A 4 36.98 -46.43 42.71
CA LEU A 4 35.54 -46.52 42.47
C LEU A 4 34.95 -45.10 42.34
N GLN A 5 34.53 -44.74 41.13
CA GLN A 5 33.76 -43.52 40.90
C GLN A 5 32.35 -43.75 41.42
N LYS A 6 31.96 -42.98 42.44
CA LYS A 6 30.63 -43.04 43.04
C LYS A 6 29.64 -42.42 42.06
N GLU A 7 28.71 -43.22 41.55
CA GLU A 7 27.67 -42.73 40.64
C GLU A 7 26.83 -41.65 41.33
N PRO A 8 26.44 -40.59 40.60
CA PRO A 8 25.67 -39.48 41.15
C PRO A 8 24.29 -39.98 41.62
N SER A 9 23.85 -39.53 42.79
CA SER A 9 22.57 -39.98 43.32
C SER A 9 21.40 -39.50 42.44
N PRO A 10 20.26 -40.22 42.42
CA PRO A 10 19.10 -39.84 41.60
C PRO A 10 18.62 -38.40 41.86
N ALA A 11 18.75 -37.93 43.10
CA ALA A 11 18.41 -36.56 43.48
C ALA A 11 19.36 -35.51 42.85
N GLN A 12 20.64 -35.85 42.67
CA GLN A 12 21.62 -34.96 42.02
C GLN A 12 21.41 -34.88 40.51
N VAL A 13 20.96 -35.97 39.89
CA VAL A 13 20.58 -35.99 38.46
C VAL A 13 19.34 -35.12 38.24
N ALA A 14 18.30 -35.30 39.06
CA ALA A 14 17.08 -34.50 38.97
C ALA A 14 17.31 -32.99 39.19
N ALA A 15 18.17 -32.62 40.14
CA ALA A 15 18.51 -31.22 40.39
C ALA A 15 19.27 -30.57 39.21
N ARG A 16 20.15 -31.33 38.54
CA ARG A 16 20.85 -30.87 37.33
C ARG A 16 19.90 -30.68 36.16
N GLU A 17 18.96 -31.60 35.96
CA GLU A 17 17.96 -31.49 34.89
C GLU A 17 17.01 -30.30 35.13
N ALA A 18 16.55 -30.09 36.36
CA ALA A 18 15.71 -28.94 36.69
C ALA A 18 16.44 -27.60 36.50
N GLY A 19 17.73 -27.54 36.86
CA GLY A 19 18.57 -26.36 36.62
C GLY A 19 18.78 -26.10 35.13
N ALA A 20 19.06 -27.14 34.34
CA ALA A 20 19.20 -27.05 32.89
C ALA A 20 17.90 -26.61 32.21
N ALA A 21 16.74 -27.10 32.66
CA ALA A 21 15.44 -26.70 32.13
C ALA A 21 15.14 -25.21 32.39
N ARG A 22 15.47 -24.70 33.59
CA ARG A 22 15.32 -23.27 33.91
C ARG A 22 16.22 -22.39 33.04
N LEU A 23 17.47 -22.79 32.82
CA LEU A 23 18.40 -22.06 31.95
C LEU A 23 17.96 -22.06 30.48
N ARG A 24 17.40 -23.17 29.98
CA ARG A 24 16.83 -23.26 28.64
C ARG A 24 15.64 -22.32 28.47
N ALA A 25 14.71 -22.31 29.43
CA ALA A 25 13.54 -21.43 29.40
C ALA A 25 13.90 -19.94 29.47
N VAL A 26 14.94 -19.57 30.22
CA VAL A 26 15.44 -18.18 30.29
C VAL A 26 16.11 -17.76 28.98
N ASN A 27 16.91 -18.65 28.37
CA ASN A 27 17.51 -18.36 27.07
C ASN A 27 16.48 -18.27 25.96
N GLU A 28 15.48 -19.16 25.93
CA GLU A 28 14.42 -19.17 24.93
C GLU A 28 13.61 -17.86 24.92
N LYS A 29 13.34 -17.26 26.09
CA LYS A 29 12.70 -15.94 26.17
C LYS A 29 13.59 -14.78 25.69
N ARG A 30 14.92 -14.91 25.76
CA ARG A 30 15.87 -13.88 25.30
C ARG A 30 16.12 -13.90 23.80
N THR A 31 15.99 -15.06 23.15
CA THR A 31 16.25 -15.23 21.72
C THR A 31 15.02 -15.13 20.83
N GLN A 32 13.83 -14.82 21.38
CA GLN A 32 12.67 -14.56 20.52
C GLN A 32 12.90 -13.24 19.75
N PRO A 33 13.04 -13.28 18.42
CA PRO A 33 13.15 -12.06 17.64
C PRO A 33 11.82 -11.32 17.72
N VAL A 34 11.85 -10.06 18.17
CA VAL A 34 10.70 -9.15 18.08
C VAL A 34 10.43 -8.90 16.60
N ARG A 35 9.50 -9.65 16.01
CA ARG A 35 9.05 -9.42 14.64
C ARG A 35 8.08 -8.26 14.66
N SER A 36 8.58 -7.05 14.43
CA SER A 36 7.72 -5.91 14.13
C SER A 36 7.07 -6.14 12.77
N ARG A 37 5.73 -6.22 12.74
CA ARG A 37 4.99 -6.05 11.49
C ARG A 37 4.88 -4.55 11.22
N ARG A 38 5.10 -4.16 9.96
CA ARG A 38 4.90 -2.77 9.52
C ARG A 38 3.43 -2.40 9.72
N LEU A 39 3.24 -1.20 10.26
CA LEU A 39 1.94 -0.53 10.34
C LEU A 39 1.57 -0.09 8.92
N ASP A 40 0.41 -0.52 8.42
CA ASP A 40 -0.14 -0.03 7.16
C ASP A 40 -0.93 1.26 7.42
N THR A 41 -0.21 2.33 7.76
CA THR A 41 -0.76 3.68 7.81
C THR A 41 -0.98 4.14 6.37
N ASP A 42 -2.22 4.49 6.01
CA ASP A 42 -2.47 5.11 4.71
C ASP A 42 -2.02 6.57 4.75
N THR A 43 -1.61 7.14 3.62
CA THR A 43 -1.17 8.54 3.53
C THR A 43 -2.25 9.50 4.02
N MET A 44 -3.53 9.11 3.88
CA MET A 44 -4.69 9.85 4.37
C MET A 44 -4.82 9.87 5.90
N ASP A 45 -4.22 8.91 6.60
CA ASP A 45 -4.26 8.80 8.07
C ASP A 45 -3.12 9.58 8.74
N HIS A 46 -2.14 10.06 7.96
CA HIS A 46 -1.07 10.87 8.48
C HIS A 46 -1.55 12.29 8.77
N LYS A 47 -1.43 12.71 10.03
CA LYS A 47 -1.56 14.11 10.43
C LYS A 47 -0.40 14.92 9.82
N VAL A 48 -0.67 15.61 8.70
CA VAL A 48 0.30 16.45 8.01
C VAL A 48 0.21 17.88 8.55
N GLY A 49 1.29 18.39 9.12
CA GLY A 49 1.37 19.76 9.64
C GLY A 49 1.66 19.84 11.14
N GLN A 50 1.84 21.08 11.62
CA GLN A 50 1.90 21.38 13.05
C GLN A 50 0.55 21.92 13.49
N ASP A 51 -0.29 21.06 14.04
CA ASP A 51 -1.69 21.40 14.38
C ASP A 51 -1.84 22.27 15.64
N HIS A 52 -0.73 22.66 16.26
CA HIS A 52 -0.73 23.43 17.50
C HIS A 52 0.52 24.31 17.59
N PRO A 53 0.40 25.53 18.13
CA PRO A 53 1.55 26.39 18.44
C PRO A 53 2.50 25.65 19.38
N ARG A 54 3.80 25.70 19.07
CA ARG A 54 4.85 25.17 19.95
C ARG A 54 5.54 26.32 20.64
N ASP A 55 5.38 26.40 21.95
CA ASP A 55 6.12 27.36 22.77
C ASP A 55 7.54 26.85 22.96
N MET A 56 8.52 27.56 22.37
CA MET A 56 9.93 27.25 22.53
C MET A 56 10.51 28.14 23.64
N PRO A 57 11.02 27.58 24.75
CA PRO A 57 11.63 28.38 25.80
C PRO A 57 12.91 29.04 25.28
N ALA A 58 13.16 30.28 25.73
CA ALA A 58 14.32 31.08 25.29
C ALA A 58 15.67 30.52 25.76
N GLU A 59 15.69 29.70 26.82
CA GLU A 59 16.87 29.08 27.37
C GLU A 59 16.59 27.63 27.79
N GLY A 60 17.59 26.74 27.65
CA GLY A 60 17.52 25.32 28.02
C GLY A 60 17.25 24.35 26.85
N PRO A 61 17.30 23.03 27.10
CA PRO A 61 17.02 22.04 26.07
C PRO A 61 15.54 22.08 25.68
N ALA A 62 15.28 21.99 24.37
CA ALA A 62 13.92 22.01 23.83
C ALA A 62 13.04 20.94 24.52
N ARG A 63 11.95 21.36 25.15
CA ARG A 63 10.93 20.46 25.68
C ARG A 63 10.01 20.05 24.54
N LEU A 64 10.38 18.98 23.84
CA LEU A 64 9.48 18.30 22.93
C LEU A 64 8.62 17.34 23.76
N ASP A 65 7.30 17.46 23.65
CA ASP A 65 6.42 16.43 24.18
C ASP A 65 6.81 15.09 23.53
N PRO A 66 6.97 14.01 24.32
CA PRO A 66 7.29 12.72 23.76
C PRO A 66 6.18 12.34 22.77
N PRO A 67 6.53 11.85 21.56
CA PRO A 67 5.53 11.46 20.60
C PRO A 67 4.60 10.43 21.24
N LEU A 68 3.30 10.62 21.06
CA LEU A 68 2.28 9.71 21.57
C LEU A 68 2.37 8.41 20.77
N VAL A 69 3.23 7.48 21.20
CA VAL A 69 3.41 6.18 20.55
C VAL A 69 2.22 5.31 20.96
N GLN A 70 1.20 5.27 20.11
CA GLN A 70 0.08 4.34 20.29
C GLN A 70 0.59 2.90 20.10
N PRO A 71 0.38 1.99 21.08
CA PRO A 71 0.75 0.59 20.93
C PRO A 71 -0.07 -0.05 19.80
N VAL A 72 0.64 -0.54 18.79
CA VAL A 72 0.13 -1.11 17.53
C VAL A 72 -0.21 -2.59 17.74
N ASP A 73 -1.27 -2.87 18.48
CA ASP A 73 -1.78 -4.25 18.65
C ASP A 73 -3.23 -4.33 18.15
N GLN A 74 -3.44 -3.91 16.90
CA GLN A 74 -4.72 -4.04 16.22
C GLN A 74 -4.80 -5.37 15.45
N PRO A 75 -5.99 -6.00 15.39
CA PRO A 75 -6.20 -7.19 14.57
C PRO A 75 -6.00 -6.87 13.09
N LEU A 76 -5.51 -7.87 12.35
CA LEU A 76 -5.31 -7.75 10.90
C LEU A 76 -6.65 -7.45 10.21
N ASN A 77 -6.74 -6.34 9.49
CA ASN A 77 -7.91 -6.07 8.67
C ASN A 77 -7.90 -7.00 7.43
N LEU A 78 -8.66 -8.09 7.52
CA LEU A 78 -8.75 -9.10 6.46
C LEU A 78 -9.28 -8.50 5.15
N GLU A 79 -10.21 -7.54 5.22
CA GLU A 79 -10.77 -6.90 4.03
C GLU A 79 -9.71 -6.09 3.27
N LYS A 80 -8.87 -5.34 4.00
CA LYS A 80 -7.75 -4.60 3.42
C LYS A 80 -6.74 -5.55 2.77
N ALA A 81 -6.44 -6.67 3.42
CA ALA A 81 -5.53 -7.68 2.87
C ALA A 81 -6.08 -8.32 1.58
N GLU A 82 -7.39 -8.60 1.53
CA GLU A 82 -8.05 -9.13 0.33
C GLU A 82 -8.05 -8.11 -0.82
N LEU A 83 -8.31 -6.84 -0.52
CA LEU A 83 -8.26 -5.76 -1.51
C LEU A 83 -6.84 -5.57 -2.06
N LEU A 84 -5.83 -5.57 -1.20
CA LEU A 84 -4.42 -5.48 -1.62
C LEU A 84 -4.03 -6.66 -2.52
N LYS A 85 -4.46 -7.87 -2.16
CA LYS A 85 -4.26 -9.05 -3.00
C LYS A 85 -4.95 -8.89 -4.36
N PHE A 86 -6.18 -8.40 -4.36
CA PHE A 86 -6.94 -8.12 -5.58
C PHE A 86 -6.22 -7.08 -6.45
N MET A 87 -5.64 -6.02 -5.88
CA MET A 87 -4.97 -4.97 -6.65
C MET A 87 -3.61 -5.41 -7.24
N GLU A 88 -3.01 -6.47 -6.70
CA GLU A 88 -1.72 -7.00 -7.14
C GLU A 88 -1.85 -8.02 -8.30
N ASP A 89 -3.07 -8.49 -8.61
CA ASP A 89 -3.34 -9.37 -9.75
C ASP A 89 -2.81 -8.77 -11.06
N VAL A 90 -2.21 -9.62 -11.89
CA VAL A 90 -1.66 -9.23 -13.21
C VAL A 90 -2.71 -9.44 -14.30
N LEU A 91 -3.01 -8.38 -15.05
CA LEU A 91 -3.89 -8.37 -16.21
C LEU A 91 -3.07 -8.25 -17.50
N ILE A 92 -3.62 -8.75 -18.61
CA ILE A 92 -3.09 -8.45 -19.93
C ILE A 92 -3.86 -7.25 -20.47
N VAL A 93 -3.15 -6.15 -20.68
CA VAL A 93 -3.73 -4.88 -21.14
C VAL A 93 -3.10 -4.49 -22.47
N ASN A 94 -3.95 -4.04 -23.40
CA ASN A 94 -3.56 -3.41 -24.64
C ASN A 94 -3.85 -1.91 -24.55
N ILE A 95 -2.86 -1.08 -24.82
CA ILE A 95 -3.04 0.37 -24.82
C ILE A 95 -3.17 0.84 -26.25
N HIS A 96 -4.23 1.58 -26.52
CA HIS A 96 -4.49 2.06 -27.86
C HIS A 96 -3.50 3.16 -28.25
N ASP A 97 -3.19 3.19 -29.55
CA ASP A 97 -2.44 4.29 -30.13
C ASP A 97 -3.27 5.58 -30.05
N SER A 98 -2.58 6.71 -29.85
CA SER A 98 -3.20 8.02 -29.93
C SER A 98 -3.03 8.59 -31.32
N THR A 99 -4.05 9.31 -31.81
CA THR A 99 -3.97 10.09 -33.05
C THR A 99 -3.33 11.46 -32.84
N ASN A 100 -3.13 11.88 -31.58
CA ASN A 100 -2.57 13.19 -31.27
C ASN A 100 -1.03 13.11 -31.21
N PRO A 101 -0.30 13.88 -32.04
CA PRO A 101 1.16 13.88 -32.04
C PRO A 101 1.79 14.45 -30.76
N THR A 102 1.02 15.15 -29.93
CA THR A 102 1.49 15.68 -28.64
C THR A 102 1.42 14.65 -27.51
N ASP A 103 0.71 13.53 -27.71
CA ASP A 103 0.56 12.53 -26.66
C ASP A 103 1.82 11.68 -26.52
N ASP A 104 2.16 11.33 -25.29
CA ASP A 104 3.33 10.51 -25.03
C ASP A 104 3.19 9.11 -25.67
N PRO A 105 4.20 8.63 -26.41
CA PRO A 105 4.19 7.31 -27.01
C PRO A 105 4.31 6.20 -25.96
N THR A 106 4.89 6.53 -24.80
CA THR A 106 5.08 5.59 -23.68
C THR A 106 4.59 6.25 -22.38
N PRO A 107 3.27 6.30 -22.13
CA PRO A 107 2.75 6.88 -20.89
C PRO A 107 3.34 6.19 -19.66
N MET A 108 3.67 6.97 -18.63
CA MET A 108 4.22 6.47 -17.37
C MET A 108 3.19 6.65 -16.25
N VAL A 109 2.96 5.59 -15.48
CA VAL A 109 2.02 5.57 -14.35
C VAL A 109 2.79 5.31 -13.06
N TRP A 110 2.40 5.97 -11.97
CA TRP A 110 3.05 5.88 -10.67
C TRP A 110 2.05 5.43 -9.60
N ASN A 111 2.44 4.46 -8.79
CA ASN A 111 1.69 4.02 -7.62
C ASN A 111 2.67 3.72 -6.47
N ASP A 112 2.52 4.38 -5.33
CA ASP A 112 3.33 4.19 -4.12
C ASP A 112 4.85 4.17 -4.36
N GLY A 113 5.35 5.08 -5.21
CA GLY A 113 6.77 5.21 -5.54
C GLY A 113 7.29 4.19 -6.56
N VAL A 114 6.44 3.29 -7.05
CA VAL A 114 6.76 2.39 -8.17
C VAL A 114 6.17 2.97 -9.45
N SER A 115 7.03 3.23 -10.42
CA SER A 115 6.62 3.64 -11.75
C SER A 115 6.61 2.47 -12.72
N MET A 116 5.69 2.52 -13.68
CA MET A 116 5.65 1.58 -14.79
C MET A 116 5.44 2.34 -16.09
N LEU A 117 6.33 2.11 -17.04
CA LEU A 117 6.18 2.62 -18.41
C LEU A 117 5.33 1.65 -19.22
N LEU A 118 4.43 2.22 -19.99
CA LEU A 118 3.44 1.49 -20.75
C LEU A 118 3.62 1.78 -22.24
N ILE A 119 3.84 0.74 -23.04
CA ILE A 119 4.03 0.89 -24.49
C ILE A 119 2.68 0.82 -25.21
N ARG A 120 2.36 1.80 -26.07
CA ARG A 120 1.16 1.78 -26.91
C ARG A 120 1.26 0.72 -28.03
N GLY A 121 0.11 0.17 -28.43
CA GLY A 121 -0.02 -0.82 -29.50
C GLY A 121 0.47 -2.23 -29.14
N LYS A 122 0.88 -2.47 -27.89
CA LYS A 122 1.38 -3.78 -27.42
C LYS A 122 0.60 -4.27 -26.22
N GLU A 123 0.31 -5.57 -26.23
CA GLU A 123 -0.18 -6.28 -25.06
C GLU A 123 0.96 -6.45 -24.05
N GLN A 124 0.71 -6.05 -22.82
CA GLN A 124 1.69 -6.14 -21.74
C GLN A 124 1.02 -6.59 -20.43
N PRO A 125 1.75 -7.36 -19.60
CA PRO A 125 1.29 -7.72 -18.27
C PRO A 125 1.37 -6.52 -17.34
N VAL A 126 0.22 -6.11 -16.78
CA VAL A 126 0.09 -4.93 -15.91
C VAL A 126 -0.66 -5.30 -14.65
N LYS A 127 -0.17 -4.87 -13.47
CA LYS A 127 -0.89 -5.07 -12.22
C LYS A 127 -2.16 -4.21 -12.16
N ARG A 128 -3.23 -4.73 -11.57
CA ARG A 128 -4.53 -4.06 -11.48
C ARG A 128 -4.45 -2.64 -10.93
N LYS A 129 -3.61 -2.42 -9.92
CA LYS A 129 -3.37 -1.09 -9.33
C LYS A 129 -2.91 -0.02 -10.32
N PHE A 130 -2.23 -0.38 -11.41
CA PHE A 130 -1.86 0.56 -12.47
C PHE A 130 -2.99 0.75 -13.48
N VAL A 131 -3.78 -0.30 -13.71
CA VAL A 131 -5.00 -0.22 -14.55
C VAL A 131 -6.05 0.69 -13.91
N GLU A 132 -6.17 0.66 -12.59
CA GLU A 132 -7.04 1.60 -11.86
C GLU A 132 -6.66 3.05 -12.17
N ILE A 133 -5.37 3.38 -12.10
CA ILE A 133 -4.91 4.74 -12.37
C ILE A 133 -5.24 5.13 -13.81
N LEU A 134 -4.99 4.25 -14.79
CA LEU A 134 -5.38 4.47 -16.18
C LEU A 134 -6.89 4.70 -16.34
N ALA A 135 -7.72 3.95 -15.63
CA ALA A 135 -9.18 4.08 -15.67
C ALA A 135 -9.66 5.43 -15.10
N ARG A 136 -8.96 5.94 -14.07
CA ARG A 136 -9.23 7.24 -13.43
C ARG A 136 -8.61 8.42 -14.19
N MET A 137 -7.59 8.18 -15.02
CA MET A 137 -6.94 9.20 -15.84
C MET A 137 -7.87 9.68 -16.96
N LYS A 138 -8.74 10.64 -16.63
CA LYS A 138 -9.67 11.28 -17.55
C LYS A 138 -9.28 12.73 -17.81
N ARG A 139 -9.31 13.12 -19.08
CA ARG A 139 -9.24 14.51 -19.51
C ARG A 139 -10.65 15.06 -19.60
N VAL A 140 -10.91 16.17 -18.91
CA VAL A 140 -12.17 16.91 -19.01
C VAL A 140 -11.97 18.10 -19.95
N THR A 141 -12.81 18.19 -20.98
CA THR A 141 -12.91 19.34 -21.87
C THR A 141 -14.28 20.00 -21.70
N PHE A 142 -14.40 21.28 -22.05
CA PHE A 142 -15.65 22.01 -21.93
C PHE A 142 -16.09 22.54 -23.30
N THR A 143 -17.33 22.27 -23.66
CA THR A 143 -17.99 22.92 -24.81
C THR A 143 -18.78 24.11 -24.29
N GLN A 144 -18.60 25.28 -24.90
CA GLN A 144 -19.34 26.49 -24.51
C GLN A 144 -20.59 26.64 -25.39
N GLU A 145 -21.76 26.51 -24.79
CA GLU A 145 -23.04 26.75 -25.44
C GLU A 145 -23.55 28.15 -25.10
N ARG A 146 -23.90 28.95 -26.11
CA ARG A 146 -24.47 30.28 -25.89
C ARG A 146 -25.90 30.16 -25.39
N LEU A 147 -26.21 30.79 -24.27
CA LEU A 147 -27.57 30.82 -23.73
C LEU A 147 -28.48 31.69 -24.62
N PRO A 148 -29.78 31.39 -24.70
CA PRO A 148 -30.76 32.28 -25.33
C PRO A 148 -30.68 33.69 -24.73
N ASN A 149 -31.01 34.72 -25.52
CA ASN A 149 -31.05 36.13 -25.10
C ASN A 149 -29.70 36.79 -24.72
N ASN A 150 -28.57 36.16 -25.07
CA ASN A 150 -27.23 36.75 -24.84
C ASN A 150 -26.86 36.89 -23.35
N GLU A 151 -27.49 36.11 -22.48
CA GLU A 151 -27.29 36.13 -21.02
C GLU A 151 -25.98 35.47 -20.57
N GLY A 152 -25.28 34.77 -21.46
CA GLY A 152 -23.95 34.19 -21.19
C GLY A 152 -23.68 32.88 -21.93
N TYR A 153 -22.72 32.11 -21.41
CA TYR A 153 -22.32 30.80 -21.91
C TYR A 153 -22.50 29.72 -20.84
N ARG A 154 -23.04 28.57 -21.24
CA ARG A 154 -23.06 27.33 -20.46
C ARG A 154 -21.86 26.48 -20.85
N ASN A 155 -21.01 26.14 -19.89
CA ASN A 155 -19.91 25.21 -20.10
C ASN A 155 -20.40 23.78 -19.85
N VAL A 156 -20.52 22.97 -20.89
CA VAL A 156 -20.88 21.55 -20.81
C VAL A 156 -19.59 20.72 -20.71
N PRO A 157 -19.36 19.98 -19.60
CA PRO A 157 -18.18 19.14 -19.47
C PRO A 157 -18.31 17.85 -20.29
N HIS A 158 -17.21 17.45 -20.92
CA HIS A 158 -17.03 16.17 -21.58
C HIS A 158 -15.77 15.51 -21.02
N SER A 159 -15.89 14.28 -20.54
CA SER A 159 -14.74 13.52 -20.04
C SER A 159 -14.40 12.36 -20.97
N ALA A 160 -13.12 12.16 -21.22
CA ALA A 160 -12.59 11.03 -21.99
C ALA A 160 -11.31 10.52 -21.35
N LEU A 161 -10.98 9.25 -21.55
CA LEU A 161 -9.71 8.69 -21.06
C LEU A 161 -8.53 9.39 -21.72
N LEU A 162 -7.55 9.81 -20.91
CA LEU A 162 -6.31 10.40 -21.39
C LEU A 162 -5.45 9.36 -22.12
N VAL A 163 -5.47 8.13 -21.61
CA VAL A 163 -4.76 6.98 -22.21
C VAL A 163 -5.79 5.88 -22.44
N PRO A 164 -6.38 5.79 -23.64
CA PRO A 164 -7.35 4.74 -23.95
C PRO A 164 -6.69 3.35 -23.90
N PHE A 165 -7.35 2.39 -23.26
CA PHE A 165 -6.86 1.02 -23.12
C PHE A 165 -8.00 0.00 -23.15
N ALA A 166 -7.64 -1.26 -23.42
CA ALA A 166 -8.51 -2.41 -23.33
C ALA A 166 -7.87 -3.50 -22.48
N VAL A 167 -8.65 -4.11 -21.60
CA VAL A 167 -8.24 -5.31 -20.86
C VAL A 167 -8.54 -6.52 -21.71
N VAL A 168 -7.49 -7.25 -22.11
CA VAL A 168 -7.58 -8.46 -22.94
C VAL A 168 -7.94 -9.67 -22.09
N SER A 169 -7.31 -9.78 -20.92
CA SER A 169 -7.55 -10.88 -19.99
C SER A 169 -7.42 -10.41 -18.54
N ASP A 170 -8.42 -10.77 -17.75
CA ASP A 170 -8.41 -10.63 -16.29
C ASP A 170 -8.65 -12.01 -15.66
N PRO A 171 -7.72 -12.52 -14.83
CA PRO A 171 -7.91 -13.82 -14.16
C PRO A 171 -9.04 -13.82 -13.12
N ASN A 172 -9.51 -12.64 -12.66
CA ASN A 172 -10.50 -12.51 -11.62
C ASN A 172 -11.89 -12.17 -12.17
N VAL A 173 -12.89 -12.99 -11.85
CA VAL A 173 -14.28 -12.82 -12.28
C VAL A 173 -14.87 -11.47 -11.84
N ARG A 174 -14.44 -10.93 -10.69
CA ARG A 174 -14.93 -9.65 -10.16
C ARG A 174 -14.33 -8.43 -10.90
N GLY A 175 -13.21 -8.61 -11.60
CA GLY A 175 -12.45 -7.52 -12.19
C GLY A 175 -13.21 -6.74 -13.25
N GLY A 176 -14.01 -7.40 -14.09
CA GLY A 176 -14.79 -6.74 -15.14
C GLY A 176 -15.89 -5.82 -14.59
N ALA A 177 -16.58 -6.23 -13.52
CA ALA A 177 -17.60 -5.40 -12.87
C ALA A 177 -16.96 -4.22 -12.12
N TRP A 178 -15.86 -4.48 -11.43
CA TRP A 178 -15.05 -3.47 -10.75
C TRP A 178 -14.54 -2.39 -11.72
N LEU A 179 -13.97 -2.79 -12.86
CA LEU A 179 -13.44 -1.84 -13.84
C LEU A 179 -14.55 -0.97 -14.44
N LYS A 180 -15.72 -1.56 -14.72
CA LYS A 180 -16.90 -0.80 -15.18
C LYS A 180 -17.36 0.23 -14.14
N ALA A 181 -17.34 -0.12 -12.86
CA ALA A 181 -17.68 0.82 -11.80
C ALA A 181 -16.72 2.01 -11.79
N ILE A 182 -15.41 1.78 -11.85
CA ILE A 182 -14.40 2.85 -11.90
C ILE A 182 -14.52 3.69 -13.17
N LEU A 183 -14.74 3.07 -14.33
CA LEU A 183 -14.93 3.81 -15.57
C LEU A 183 -16.21 4.67 -15.56
N ALA A 184 -17.22 4.30 -14.79
CA ALA A 184 -18.42 5.10 -14.58
C ALA A 184 -18.21 6.25 -13.58
N GLU A 185 -17.23 6.15 -12.67
CA GLU A 185 -16.86 7.24 -11.78
C GLU A 185 -16.20 8.38 -12.58
N GLY A 186 -16.83 9.55 -12.61
CA GLY A 186 -16.37 10.73 -13.36
C GLY A 186 -16.70 12.00 -12.62
#